data_AF-A0A6L5FUZ8-F1
#
_entry.id   AF-A0A6L5FUZ8-F1
#
_cell.length_a   1.000
_cell.length_b   1.000
_cell.length_c   1.000
_cell.angle_alpha   90.00
_cell.angle_beta   90.00
_cell.angle_gamma   90.00
#
_symmetry.space_group_name_H-M   'P 1'
#
loop_
_entity.id
_entity.type
_entity.pdbx_description
1 polymer ?
#
loop_
_entity_poly.entity_id
_entity_poly.type
_entity_poly.pdbx_seq_one_letter_code
_entity_poly.pdbx_strand_id
1 'polypeptide(L)'
;MLAYQVRDRVLRTEPEGTKLRFPNDVEVALHFTPASAFGGVAKKGRTVGRQSEATLRWDANTGRQYVFSATPLDPADVAAQSGRYKVRFRANVFTCQTRVDDRNGLQHLIETLAYVLPPLLNVDMLDSVTLDRVGGSVGGTSFPWELSRSLPGNFEVTTTDEQEQRLMGAWERLTSIEDEDRRIVAALQYFYVACRLERVGSSPWEFLPEIVLNLAKVLEALFPPSSEQGTIDAARQGLQQLGYPADEVDRDFIPAIALRNSLDAGHASLAIFDAADLAEVHTDCERAEPTFREMLRRLLAAAESGTVSLEPFGNTEPSKDVLKVLERIRTANERNP
;
A
#
# COMPACT_ATOMS: atom_id res chain seq x y z
N MET A 1 -8.90 8.91 3.34
CA MET A 1 -8.44 7.79 2.48
C MET A 1 -8.46 8.20 1.00
N LEU A 2 -7.62 9.18 0.64
CA LEU A 2 -7.63 9.85 -0.67
C LEU A 2 -6.31 9.66 -1.45
N ALA A 3 -5.22 9.24 -0.79
CA ALA A 3 -3.98 8.86 -1.46
C ALA A 3 -4.11 7.58 -2.33
N TYR A 4 -5.16 6.78 -2.09
CA TYR A 4 -5.51 5.62 -2.92
C TYR A 4 -6.07 6.01 -4.29
N GLN A 5 -6.43 7.29 -4.49
CA GLN A 5 -6.94 7.79 -5.76
C GLN A 5 -5.79 7.95 -6.76
N VAL A 6 -5.29 6.78 -7.17
CA VAL A 6 -5.05 6.39 -8.56
C VAL A 6 -4.45 7.48 -9.41
N ARG A 7 -3.12 7.39 -9.50
CA ARG A 7 -2.35 7.56 -10.74
C ARG A 7 -3.24 7.76 -11.96
N ASP A 8 -2.97 8.83 -12.70
CA ASP A 8 -3.67 9.16 -13.93
C ASP A 8 -4.04 7.91 -14.75
N ARG A 9 -5.35 7.72 -14.96
CA ARG A 9 -5.91 6.60 -15.71
C ARG A 9 -6.63 7.13 -16.93
N VAL A 10 -6.51 6.38 -18.03
CA VAL A 10 -7.12 6.73 -19.30
C VAL A 10 -8.12 5.67 -19.72
N LEU A 11 -9.18 6.14 -20.38
CA LEU A 11 -10.08 5.30 -21.15
C LEU A 11 -9.40 5.03 -22.49
N ARG A 12 -8.81 3.85 -22.66
CA ARG A 12 -8.39 3.37 -23.99
C ARG A 12 -9.59 2.75 -24.68
N THR A 13 -9.60 2.76 -26.01
CA THR A 13 -10.70 2.19 -26.78
C THR A 13 -10.26 0.94 -27.50
N GLU A 14 -11.16 -0.01 -27.65
CA GLU A 14 -10.94 -1.25 -28.39
C GLU A 14 -11.98 -1.35 -29.53
N PRO A 15 -11.57 -1.34 -30.82
CA PRO A 15 -10.19 -1.20 -31.33
C PRO A 15 -9.55 0.16 -31.03
N GLU A 16 -8.21 0.18 -31.04
CA GLU A 16 -7.44 1.42 -30.83
C GLU A 16 -7.79 2.49 -31.87
N GLY A 17 -7.85 3.75 -31.44
CA GLY A 17 -8.18 4.89 -32.29
C GLY A 17 -9.68 5.12 -32.53
N THR A 18 -10.55 4.24 -32.04
CA THR A 18 -11.99 4.52 -32.04
C THR A 18 -12.32 5.64 -31.04
N LYS A 19 -13.40 6.40 -31.30
CA LYS A 19 -13.84 7.51 -30.43
C LYS A 19 -15.09 7.09 -29.67
N LEU A 20 -15.05 7.20 -28.35
CA LEU A 20 -16.25 7.12 -27.52
C LEU A 20 -17.19 8.28 -27.91
N ARG A 21 -18.44 7.97 -28.21
CA ARG A 21 -19.45 8.95 -28.62
C ARG A 21 -20.47 9.11 -27.51
N PHE A 22 -20.80 10.36 -27.18
CA PHE A 22 -21.80 10.73 -26.19
C PHE A 22 -22.81 11.73 -26.80
N PRO A 23 -24.05 11.82 -26.28
CA PRO A 23 -24.62 11.02 -25.19
C PRO A 23 -24.90 9.58 -25.64
N ASN A 24 -24.70 8.60 -24.75
CA ASN A 24 -24.91 7.19 -25.09
C ASN A 24 -25.20 6.33 -23.85
N ASP A 25 -25.66 5.12 -24.11
CA ASP A 25 -25.78 4.10 -23.08
C ASP A 25 -24.40 3.50 -22.84
N VAL A 26 -24.04 3.39 -21.56
CA VAL A 26 -22.75 2.86 -21.11
C VAL A 26 -22.99 1.65 -20.23
N GLU A 27 -22.04 0.71 -20.28
CA GLU A 27 -21.90 -0.36 -19.31
C GLU A 27 -20.51 -0.26 -18.70
N VAL A 28 -20.43 -0.12 -17.37
CA VAL A 28 -19.17 -0.17 -16.61
C VAL A 28 -19.09 -1.52 -15.91
N ALA A 29 -17.95 -2.21 -16.05
CA ALA A 29 -17.67 -3.50 -15.45
C ALA A 29 -16.47 -3.42 -14.49
N LEU A 30 -16.69 -3.81 -13.23
CA LEU A 30 -15.67 -3.93 -12.18
C LEU A 30 -15.42 -5.41 -11.94
N HIS A 31 -14.15 -5.81 -11.96
CA HIS A 31 -13.72 -7.17 -11.63
C HIS A 31 -13.05 -7.18 -10.26
N PHE A 32 -13.62 -7.95 -9.33
CA PHE A 32 -13.14 -8.03 -7.95
C PHE A 32 -12.30 -9.27 -7.68
N THR A 33 -11.43 -9.17 -6.67
CA THR A 33 -10.62 -10.26 -6.13
C THR A 33 -10.63 -10.21 -4.59
N PRO A 34 -10.55 -11.35 -3.87
CA PRO A 34 -10.53 -12.71 -4.39
C PRO A 34 -11.89 -13.16 -4.93
N ALA A 35 -11.89 -13.89 -6.05
CA ALA A 35 -13.12 -14.39 -6.67
C ALA A 35 -13.94 -15.32 -5.75
N SER A 36 -13.28 -16.02 -4.83
CA SER A 36 -13.93 -16.91 -3.84
C SER A 36 -14.91 -16.18 -2.93
N ALA A 37 -14.71 -14.88 -2.69
CA ALA A 37 -15.64 -14.06 -1.92
C ALA A 37 -17.03 -13.96 -2.58
N PHE A 38 -17.11 -14.19 -3.90
CA PHE A 38 -18.34 -14.10 -4.70
C PHE A 38 -18.83 -15.46 -5.24
N GLY A 39 -18.27 -16.55 -4.73
CA GLY A 39 -18.62 -17.91 -5.14
C GLY A 39 -18.03 -18.35 -6.48
N GLY A 40 -18.42 -19.55 -6.91
CA GLY A 40 -17.97 -20.20 -8.16
C GLY A 40 -16.56 -20.79 -8.13
N VAL A 41 -15.75 -20.49 -7.12
CA VAL A 41 -14.35 -20.94 -7.04
C VAL A 41 -14.00 -21.42 -5.63
N ALA A 42 -13.58 -22.67 -5.51
CA ALA A 42 -13.08 -23.23 -4.24
C ALA A 42 -11.61 -22.83 -4.06
N LYS A 43 -11.38 -21.70 -3.39
CA LYS A 43 -10.05 -21.19 -3.05
C LYS A 43 -9.96 -20.87 -1.57
N LYS A 44 -8.71 -20.71 -1.10
CA LYS A 44 -8.37 -20.19 0.22
C LYS A 44 -9.12 -18.88 0.46
N GLY A 45 -9.87 -18.80 1.56
CA GLY A 45 -10.58 -17.59 1.97
C GLY A 45 -10.88 -17.57 3.46
N ARG A 46 -11.85 -16.74 3.85
CA ARG A 46 -12.39 -16.63 5.21
C ARG A 46 -13.88 -16.96 5.28
N THR A 47 -14.54 -17.11 4.14
CA THR A 47 -15.97 -17.41 4.03
C THR A 47 -16.22 -18.87 3.61
N VAL A 48 -17.22 -19.53 4.21
CA VAL A 48 -17.69 -20.87 3.80
C VAL A 48 -19.20 -20.86 3.58
N GLY A 49 -19.67 -21.73 2.69
CA GLY A 49 -21.10 -22.00 2.55
C GLY A 49 -21.66 -22.69 3.78
N ARG A 50 -22.88 -22.31 4.18
CA ARG A 50 -23.62 -23.07 5.18
C ARG A 50 -23.82 -24.50 4.69
N GLN A 51 -23.78 -25.45 5.62
CA GLN A 51 -23.96 -26.88 5.31
C GLN A 51 -22.93 -27.42 4.30
N SER A 52 -21.78 -26.76 4.14
CA SER A 52 -20.65 -27.26 3.35
C SER A 52 -19.59 -27.86 4.26
N GLU A 53 -18.96 -28.94 3.80
CA GLU A 53 -17.74 -29.45 4.43
C GLU A 53 -16.60 -28.45 4.20
N ALA A 54 -15.83 -28.14 5.25
CA ALA A 54 -14.74 -27.20 5.16
C ALA A 54 -13.54 -27.62 6.00
N THR A 55 -12.34 -27.33 5.51
CA THR A 55 -11.08 -27.49 6.26
C THR A 55 -10.60 -26.14 6.76
N LEU A 56 -10.52 -25.98 8.08
CA LEU A 56 -9.80 -24.87 8.70
C LEU A 56 -8.31 -25.20 8.72
N ARG A 57 -7.49 -24.29 8.21
CA ARG A 57 -6.02 -24.37 8.32
C ARG A 57 -5.51 -23.19 9.14
N TRP A 58 -4.73 -23.53 10.15
CA TRP A 58 -3.90 -22.59 10.89
C TRP A 58 -2.44 -22.82 10.52
N ASP A 59 -1.79 -21.76 10.04
CA ASP A 59 -0.36 -21.78 9.79
C ASP A 59 0.38 -21.37 11.07
N ALA A 60 0.98 -22.35 11.75
CA ALA A 60 1.68 -22.13 13.01
C ALA A 60 2.90 -21.20 12.88
N ASN A 61 3.48 -21.05 11.69
CA ASN A 61 4.64 -20.18 11.47
C ASN A 61 4.24 -18.71 11.28
N THR A 62 3.07 -18.46 10.68
CA THR A 62 2.60 -17.09 10.38
C THR A 62 1.45 -16.64 11.28
N GLY A 63 0.87 -17.54 12.07
CA GLY A 63 -0.33 -17.33 12.88
C GLY A 63 -1.62 -17.18 12.06
N ARG A 64 -1.54 -17.20 10.72
CA ARG A 64 -2.68 -16.92 9.85
C ARG A 64 -3.64 -18.10 9.79
N GLN A 65 -4.93 -17.79 9.74
CA GLN A 65 -6.01 -18.76 9.61
C GLN A 65 -6.74 -18.55 8.29
N TYR A 66 -7.09 -19.66 7.65
CA TYR A 66 -7.85 -19.67 6.40
C TYR A 66 -8.75 -20.89 6.36
N VAL A 67 -9.83 -20.79 5.61
CA VAL A 67 -10.76 -21.87 5.39
C VAL A 67 -10.80 -22.29 3.92
N PHE A 68 -10.94 -23.58 3.70
CA PHE A 68 -11.10 -24.21 2.38
C PHE A 68 -12.44 -24.92 2.37
N SER A 69 -13.39 -24.40 1.60
CA SER A 69 -14.68 -25.06 1.38
C SER A 69 -14.51 -26.21 0.38
N ALA A 70 -15.00 -27.40 0.70
CA ALA A 70 -14.97 -28.55 -0.21
C ALA A 70 -15.82 -28.30 -1.46
N THR A 71 -16.95 -27.62 -1.28
CA THR A 71 -17.80 -27.12 -2.37
C THR A 71 -17.76 -25.59 -2.36
N PRO A 72 -17.50 -24.94 -3.51
CA PRO A 72 -17.60 -23.49 -3.60
C PRO A 72 -19.03 -23.02 -3.33
N LEU A 73 -19.19 -21.78 -2.86
CA LEU A 73 -20.48 -21.10 -2.90
C LEU A 73 -20.99 -21.05 -4.34
N ASP A 74 -22.31 -21.07 -4.52
CA ASP A 74 -22.88 -20.72 -5.82
C ASP A 74 -22.41 -19.32 -6.24
N PRO A 75 -22.05 -19.11 -7.51
CA PRO A 75 -21.68 -17.79 -7.98
C PRO A 75 -22.79 -16.79 -7.69
N ALA A 76 -22.46 -15.62 -7.13
CA ALA A 76 -23.43 -14.56 -6.94
C ALA A 76 -24.13 -14.23 -8.27
N ASP A 77 -25.46 -14.16 -8.29
CA ASP A 77 -26.22 -13.63 -9.42
C ASP A 77 -27.34 -12.75 -8.89
N VAL A 78 -27.02 -11.47 -8.73
CA VAL A 78 -27.92 -10.48 -8.12
C VAL A 78 -28.06 -9.33 -9.09
N ALA A 79 -29.30 -8.96 -9.42
CA ALA A 79 -29.60 -7.79 -10.23
C ALA A 79 -30.47 -6.83 -9.43
N ALA A 80 -30.21 -5.53 -9.59
CA ALA A 80 -31.01 -4.48 -8.98
C ALA A 80 -31.15 -3.29 -9.93
N GLN A 81 -32.21 -2.50 -9.72
CA GLN A 81 -32.41 -1.24 -10.42
C GLN A 81 -32.65 -0.14 -9.39
N SER A 82 -31.88 0.94 -9.48
CA SER A 82 -32.02 2.13 -8.64
C SER A 82 -32.00 3.37 -9.52
N GLY A 83 -33.17 4.00 -9.69
CA GLY A 83 -33.34 5.11 -10.63
C GLY A 83 -32.91 4.75 -12.05
N ARG A 84 -31.90 5.45 -12.57
CA ARG A 84 -31.33 5.25 -13.91
C ARG A 84 -30.24 4.17 -13.99
N TYR A 85 -29.87 3.56 -12.87
CA TYR A 85 -28.80 2.57 -12.82
C TYR A 85 -29.41 1.17 -12.81
N LYS A 86 -28.99 0.34 -13.76
CA LYS A 86 -29.23 -1.11 -13.73
C LYS A 86 -27.92 -1.77 -13.37
N VAL A 87 -27.90 -2.50 -12.26
CA VAL A 87 -26.68 -3.13 -11.76
C VAL A 87 -26.85 -4.64 -11.69
N ARG A 88 -25.76 -5.38 -11.91
CA ARG A 88 -25.75 -6.83 -11.74
C ARG A 88 -24.40 -7.28 -11.19
N PHE A 89 -24.43 -8.09 -10.14
CA PHE A 89 -23.31 -8.93 -9.75
C PHE A 89 -23.48 -10.30 -10.40
N ARG A 90 -22.45 -10.76 -11.12
CA ARG A 90 -22.34 -12.13 -11.61
C ARG A 90 -20.96 -12.68 -11.23
N ALA A 91 -20.94 -13.58 -10.26
CA ALA A 91 -19.72 -13.96 -9.54
C ALA A 91 -18.97 -12.69 -9.06
N ASN A 92 -17.69 -12.59 -9.36
CA ASN A 92 -16.83 -11.47 -9.00
C ASN A 92 -16.88 -10.28 -9.99
N VAL A 93 -17.87 -10.24 -10.88
CA VAL A 93 -18.03 -9.15 -11.85
C VAL A 93 -19.26 -8.34 -11.51
N PHE A 94 -19.07 -7.06 -11.24
CA PHE A 94 -20.14 -6.09 -11.12
C PHE A 94 -20.28 -5.31 -12.41
N THR A 95 -21.50 -5.26 -12.96
CA THR A 95 -21.82 -4.40 -14.09
C THR A 95 -22.81 -3.31 -13.67
N CYS A 96 -22.62 -2.11 -14.20
CA CYS A 96 -23.51 -0.97 -14.03
C CYS A 96 -23.83 -0.36 -15.39
N GLN A 97 -25.09 -0.40 -15.78
CA GLN A 97 -25.60 0.18 -17.02
C GLN A 97 -26.37 1.46 -16.73
N THR A 98 -26.08 2.51 -17.48
CA THR A 98 -26.82 3.78 -17.42
C THR A 98 -26.60 4.61 -18.68
N ARG A 99 -27.30 5.73 -18.83
CA ARG A 99 -27.05 6.71 -19.89
C ARG A 99 -26.16 7.82 -19.37
N VAL A 100 -25.14 8.19 -20.13
CA VAL A 100 -24.18 9.24 -19.79
C VAL A 100 -24.10 10.27 -20.92
N ASP A 101 -24.05 11.55 -20.54
CA ASP A 101 -24.10 12.67 -21.48
C ASP A 101 -22.75 13.05 -22.08
N ASP A 102 -21.66 12.81 -21.35
CA ASP A 102 -20.30 13.14 -21.77
C ASP A 102 -19.22 12.24 -21.12
N ARG A 103 -17.96 12.46 -21.51
CA ARG A 103 -16.82 11.69 -20.99
C ARG A 103 -16.60 11.90 -19.48
N ASN A 104 -16.88 13.09 -18.96
CA ASN A 104 -16.67 13.42 -17.55
C ASN A 104 -17.68 12.66 -16.67
N GLY A 105 -18.93 12.56 -17.13
CA GLY A 105 -19.94 11.75 -16.47
C GLY A 105 -19.57 10.26 -16.41
N LEU A 106 -18.91 9.74 -17.44
CA LEU A 106 -18.41 8.35 -17.44
C LEU A 106 -17.25 8.18 -16.45
N GLN A 107 -16.28 9.11 -16.47
CA GLN A 107 -15.16 9.10 -15.54
C GLN A 107 -15.65 9.16 -14.09
N HIS A 108 -16.56 10.07 -13.77
CA HIS A 108 -17.13 10.21 -12.44
C HIS A 108 -17.88 8.95 -11.98
N LEU A 109 -18.63 8.31 -12.89
CA LEU A 109 -19.28 7.03 -12.61
C LEU A 109 -18.26 5.94 -12.27
N ILE A 110 -17.21 5.81 -13.08
CA ILE A 110 -16.15 4.82 -12.87
C ILE A 110 -15.44 5.04 -11.52
N GLU A 111 -15.02 6.27 -11.23
CA GLU A 111 -14.33 6.62 -9.98
C GLU A 111 -15.21 6.36 -8.75
N THR A 112 -16.49 6.76 -8.82
CA THR A 112 -17.44 6.50 -7.73
C THR A 112 -17.55 5.00 -7.47
N LEU A 113 -17.75 4.19 -8.50
CA LEU A 113 -17.84 2.74 -8.36
C LEU A 113 -16.52 2.14 -7.87
N ALA A 114 -15.39 2.54 -8.45
CA ALA A 114 -14.08 1.97 -8.14
C ALA A 114 -13.59 2.28 -6.73
N TYR A 115 -13.89 3.46 -6.17
CA TYR A 115 -13.42 3.85 -4.84
C TYR A 115 -14.43 3.64 -3.72
N VAL A 116 -15.72 3.70 -4.01
CA VAL A 116 -16.75 3.61 -2.97
C VAL A 116 -17.25 2.17 -2.80
N LEU A 117 -17.41 1.42 -3.90
CA LEU A 117 -17.99 0.08 -3.82
C LEU A 117 -17.10 -0.93 -3.07
N PRO A 118 -15.77 -1.03 -3.29
CA PRO A 118 -14.96 -2.00 -2.56
C PRO A 118 -14.99 -1.77 -1.03
N PRO A 119 -14.81 -0.55 -0.49
CA PRO A 119 -14.96 -0.32 0.95
C PRO A 119 -16.33 -0.71 1.50
N LEU A 120 -17.41 -0.46 0.76
CA LEU A 120 -18.76 -0.89 1.16
C LEU A 120 -18.86 -2.42 1.22
N LEU A 121 -18.33 -3.14 0.23
CA LEU A 121 -18.31 -4.60 0.24
C LEU A 121 -17.49 -5.14 1.43
N ASN A 122 -16.37 -4.50 1.78
CA ASN A 122 -15.54 -4.88 2.91
C ASN A 122 -16.18 -4.66 4.29
N VAL A 123 -17.31 -3.95 4.37
CA VAL A 123 -18.11 -3.88 5.61
C VAL A 123 -18.85 -5.19 5.84
N ASP A 124 -19.40 -5.77 4.78
CA ASP A 124 -20.29 -6.95 4.86
C ASP A 124 -19.56 -8.28 4.58
N MET A 125 -18.35 -8.22 4.03
CA MET A 125 -17.58 -9.39 3.62
C MET A 125 -16.33 -9.58 4.49
N LEU A 126 -16.07 -10.83 4.90
CA LEU A 126 -14.92 -11.16 5.74
C LEU A 126 -13.61 -11.30 4.94
N ASP A 127 -13.74 -11.65 3.66
CA ASP A 127 -12.64 -11.64 2.70
C ASP A 127 -12.42 -10.22 2.20
N SER A 128 -11.17 -9.75 2.21
CA SER A 128 -10.81 -8.39 1.78
C SER A 128 -11.00 -8.25 0.27
N VAL A 129 -12.10 -7.61 -0.13
CA VAL A 129 -12.45 -7.37 -1.53
C VAL A 129 -11.63 -6.20 -2.06
N THR A 130 -10.91 -6.45 -3.15
CA THR A 130 -10.13 -5.46 -3.88
C THR A 130 -10.51 -5.49 -5.36
N LEU A 131 -10.16 -4.42 -6.07
CA LEU A 131 -10.49 -4.25 -7.47
C LEU A 131 -9.28 -4.64 -8.34
N ASP A 132 -9.48 -5.61 -9.23
CA ASP A 132 -8.44 -6.10 -10.16
C ASP A 132 -8.39 -5.24 -11.42
N ARG A 133 -9.55 -5.04 -12.05
CA ARG A 133 -9.65 -4.23 -13.28
C ARG A 133 -11.02 -3.58 -13.43
N VAL A 134 -11.05 -2.51 -14.23
CA VAL A 134 -12.26 -1.81 -14.63
C VAL A 134 -12.25 -1.67 -16.15
N GLY A 135 -13.40 -1.88 -16.76
CA GLY A 135 -13.62 -1.64 -18.18
C GLY A 135 -15.10 -1.44 -18.46
N GLY A 136 -15.50 -1.56 -19.72
CA GLY A 136 -16.89 -1.36 -20.09
C GLY A 136 -17.10 -1.13 -21.57
N SER A 137 -18.26 -0.58 -21.92
CA SER A 137 -18.55 -0.12 -23.26
C SER A 137 -19.38 1.17 -23.29
N VAL A 138 -19.24 1.95 -24.36
CA VAL A 138 -20.07 3.13 -24.68
C VAL A 138 -20.67 2.93 -26.07
N GLY A 139 -21.98 2.74 -26.18
CA GLY A 139 -22.64 2.50 -27.47
C GLY A 139 -22.06 1.35 -28.29
N GLY A 140 -21.54 0.31 -27.61
CA GLY A 140 -20.90 -0.85 -28.22
C GLY A 140 -19.38 -0.74 -28.44
N THR A 141 -18.76 0.42 -28.20
CA THR A 141 -17.29 0.55 -28.21
C THR A 141 -16.73 0.16 -26.84
N SER A 142 -15.90 -0.88 -26.77
CA SER A 142 -15.26 -1.33 -25.53
C SER A 142 -14.17 -0.36 -25.08
N PHE A 143 -14.01 -0.23 -23.76
CA PHE A 143 -12.91 0.51 -23.16
C PHE A 143 -12.37 -0.22 -21.91
N PRO A 144 -11.05 -0.35 -21.75
CA PRO A 144 -10.43 -0.53 -20.44
C PRO A 144 -10.18 0.82 -19.76
N TRP A 145 -10.18 0.82 -18.41
CA TRP A 145 -9.76 1.95 -17.59
C TRP A 145 -8.45 1.62 -16.88
N GLU A 146 -7.36 1.99 -17.54
CA GLU A 146 -6.00 1.56 -17.21
C GLU A 146 -5.07 2.74 -16.93
N LEU A 147 -3.90 2.45 -16.37
CA LEU A 147 -2.89 3.47 -16.06
C LEU A 147 -2.44 4.17 -17.35
N SER A 148 -2.37 5.51 -17.31
CA SER A 148 -2.00 6.32 -18.47
C SER A 148 -0.56 6.09 -18.91
N ARG A 149 0.30 5.72 -17.95
CA ARG A 149 1.72 5.43 -18.17
C ARG A 149 2.10 4.16 -17.44
N SER A 150 2.81 3.28 -18.14
CA SER A 150 3.63 2.26 -17.49
C SER A 150 4.82 2.95 -16.85
N LEU A 151 5.03 2.70 -15.57
CA LEU A 151 6.19 3.25 -14.88
C LEU A 151 7.40 2.37 -15.20
N PRO A 152 8.61 2.95 -15.25
CA PRO A 152 9.80 2.15 -15.31
C PRO A 152 9.81 1.28 -14.05
N GLY A 153 9.58 -0.02 -14.21
CA GLY A 153 9.72 -0.94 -13.11
C GLY A 153 11.17 -0.93 -12.63
N ASN A 154 11.36 -0.85 -11.31
CA ASN A 154 12.68 -1.06 -10.71
C ASN A 154 12.98 -2.56 -10.77
N PHE A 155 13.65 -2.98 -11.84
CA PHE A 155 14.14 -4.34 -12.01
C PHE A 155 15.62 -4.35 -11.75
N GLU A 156 16.03 -5.23 -10.83
CA GLU A 156 17.44 -5.51 -10.61
C GLU A 156 17.82 -6.77 -11.41
N VAL A 157 18.78 -6.62 -12.33
CA VAL A 157 19.40 -7.76 -13.00
C VAL A 157 20.55 -8.23 -12.12
N THR A 158 20.63 -9.54 -11.89
CA THR A 158 21.62 -10.12 -10.98
C THR A 158 22.04 -11.52 -11.40
N THR A 159 23.15 -12.01 -10.86
CA THR A 159 23.64 -13.40 -11.03
C THR A 159 23.54 -14.21 -9.73
N THR A 160 23.72 -15.53 -9.82
CA THR A 160 23.80 -16.39 -8.62
C THR A 160 24.90 -15.92 -7.67
N ASP A 161 26.10 -15.69 -8.20
CA ASP A 161 27.27 -15.28 -7.40
C ASP A 161 27.01 -13.94 -6.68
N GLU A 162 26.37 -12.98 -7.35
CA GLU A 162 25.99 -11.71 -6.71
C GLU A 162 24.94 -11.88 -5.61
N GLN A 163 23.96 -12.78 -5.80
CA GLN A 163 22.96 -13.06 -4.77
C GLN A 163 23.59 -13.76 -3.57
N GLU A 164 24.48 -14.73 -3.80
CA GLU A 164 25.23 -15.40 -2.73
C GLU A 164 26.09 -14.40 -1.96
N GLN A 165 26.80 -13.49 -2.64
CA GLN A 165 27.56 -12.42 -2.01
C GLN A 165 26.69 -11.50 -1.15
N ARG A 166 25.49 -11.13 -1.62
CA ARG A 166 24.56 -10.31 -0.83
C ARG A 166 24.09 -11.02 0.43
N LEU A 167 23.80 -12.33 0.33
CA LEU A 167 23.40 -13.15 1.47
C LEU A 167 24.53 -13.25 2.50
N MET A 168 25.75 -13.55 2.04
CA MET A 168 26.93 -13.60 2.91
C MET A 168 27.21 -12.25 3.56
N GLY A 169 27.18 -11.15 2.81
CA GLY A 169 27.37 -9.81 3.37
C GLY A 169 26.26 -9.40 4.35
N ALA A 170 25.02 -9.86 4.16
CA ALA A 170 23.96 -9.64 5.15
C ALA A 170 24.20 -10.45 6.44
N TRP A 171 24.71 -11.67 6.33
CA TRP A 171 25.07 -12.49 7.48
C TRP A 171 26.24 -11.90 8.27
N GLU A 172 27.30 -11.48 7.59
CA GLU A 172 28.47 -10.83 8.21
C GLU A 172 28.05 -9.58 8.99
N ARG A 173 27.21 -8.73 8.40
CA ARG A 173 26.61 -7.56 9.08
C ARG A 173 25.79 -7.92 10.29
N LEU A 174 24.97 -8.97 10.20
CA LEU A 174 24.18 -9.43 11.35
C LEU A 174 25.09 -9.80 12.52
N THR A 175 26.24 -10.43 12.25
CA THR A 175 27.20 -10.80 13.30
C THR A 175 28.02 -9.64 13.84
N SER A 176 28.06 -8.49 13.15
CA SER A 176 28.78 -7.30 13.58
C SER A 176 27.90 -6.26 14.30
N ILE A 177 26.57 -6.37 14.20
CA ILE A 177 25.63 -5.48 14.88
C ILE A 177 25.65 -5.76 16.39
N GLU A 178 25.96 -4.75 17.18
CA GLU A 178 25.99 -4.82 18.64
C GLU A 178 24.70 -4.27 19.28
N ASP A 179 24.53 -4.49 20.59
CA ASP A 179 23.38 -3.96 21.34
C ASP A 179 23.30 -2.42 21.33
N GLU A 180 24.41 -1.74 21.03
CA GLU A 180 24.50 -0.28 20.92
C GLU A 180 23.93 0.21 19.57
N ASP A 181 23.85 -0.66 18.56
CA ASP A 181 23.36 -0.37 17.19
C ASP A 181 21.84 -0.42 17.04
N ARG A 182 21.10 -0.33 18.15
CA ARG A 182 19.62 -0.40 18.16
C ARG A 182 18.95 0.55 17.19
N ARG A 183 19.54 1.72 16.93
CA ARG A 183 19.04 2.69 15.95
C ARG A 183 19.11 2.14 14.52
N ILE A 184 20.22 1.49 14.15
CA ILE A 184 20.39 0.83 12.85
C ILE A 184 19.36 -0.30 12.72
N VAL A 185 19.23 -1.14 13.75
CA VAL A 185 18.26 -2.24 13.74
C VAL A 185 16.83 -1.72 13.58
N ALA A 186 16.45 -0.67 14.31
CA ALA A 186 15.13 -0.05 14.19
C ALA A 186 14.90 0.53 12.77
N ALA A 187 15.90 1.24 12.23
CA ALA A 187 15.85 1.80 10.88
C ALA A 187 15.68 0.69 9.81
N LEU A 188 16.46 -0.39 9.90
CA LEU A 188 16.33 -1.56 9.01
C LEU A 188 14.96 -2.21 9.13
N GLN A 189 14.40 -2.31 10.34
CA GLN A 189 13.08 -2.87 10.55
C GLN A 189 11.98 -2.00 9.91
N TYR A 190 12.03 -0.68 10.07
CA TYR A 190 11.08 0.22 9.41
C TYR A 190 11.20 0.15 7.89
N PHE A 191 12.43 0.13 7.36
CA PHE A 191 12.66 -0.03 5.93
C PHE A 191 12.14 -1.37 5.38
N TYR A 192 12.35 -2.46 6.12
CA TYR A 192 11.79 -3.77 5.79
C TYR A 192 10.26 -3.75 5.72
N VAL A 193 9.59 -3.10 6.68
CA VAL A 193 8.14 -2.94 6.67
C VAL A 193 7.68 -2.13 5.46
N ALA A 194 8.35 -1.02 5.14
CA ALA A 194 8.05 -0.23 3.94
C ALA A 194 8.13 -1.08 2.66
N CYS A 195 9.23 -1.83 2.47
CA CYS A 195 9.39 -2.73 1.33
C CYS A 195 8.28 -3.80 1.29
N ARG A 196 7.92 -4.38 2.44
CA ARG A 196 6.89 -5.43 2.50
C ARG A 196 5.51 -4.89 2.13
N LEU A 197 5.16 -3.70 2.59
CA LEU A 197 3.89 -3.04 2.28
C LEU A 197 3.78 -2.75 0.78
N GLU A 198 4.85 -2.22 0.17
CA GLU A 198 4.93 -1.99 -1.27
C GLU A 198 4.64 -3.25 -2.09
N ARG A 199 5.13 -4.42 -1.64
CA ARG A 199 5.01 -5.70 -2.38
C ARG A 199 3.76 -6.51 -2.07
N VAL A 200 3.14 -6.33 -0.90
CA VAL A 200 1.95 -7.10 -0.52
C VAL A 200 0.65 -6.48 -1.04
N GLY A 201 0.67 -5.19 -1.37
CA GLY A 201 -0.46 -4.52 -2.01
C GLY A 201 -0.79 -5.11 -3.37
N SER A 202 -2.08 -5.06 -3.71
CA SER A 202 -2.61 -5.31 -5.05
C SER A 202 -2.20 -4.21 -6.03
N SER A 203 -1.77 -3.06 -5.50
CA SER A 203 -1.08 -2.00 -6.24
C SER A 203 0.04 -1.39 -5.40
N PRO A 204 1.10 -0.82 -6.01
CA PRO A 204 2.21 -0.21 -5.28
C PRO A 204 1.80 0.97 -4.35
N TRP A 205 0.60 1.52 -4.54
CA TRP A 205 0.08 2.70 -3.83
C TRP A 205 -0.90 2.32 -2.71
N GLU A 206 -1.27 1.04 -2.60
CA GLU A 206 -2.27 0.58 -1.63
C GLU A 206 -1.84 0.83 -0.18
N PHE A 207 -0.56 1.01 0.08
CA PHE A 207 -0.07 1.32 1.43
C PHE A 207 0.85 2.53 1.41
N LEU A 208 0.64 3.45 0.46
CA LEU A 208 1.50 4.61 0.25
C LEU A 208 1.72 5.43 1.53
N PRO A 209 0.68 5.80 2.30
CA PRO A 209 0.85 6.53 3.55
C PRO A 209 1.73 5.78 4.56
N GLU A 210 1.52 4.48 4.70
CA GLU A 210 2.26 3.64 5.64
C GLU A 210 3.70 3.40 5.18
N ILE A 211 3.94 3.28 3.87
CA ILE A 211 5.29 3.22 3.28
C ILE A 211 6.04 4.51 3.64
N VAL A 212 5.46 5.68 3.34
CA VAL A 212 6.05 6.99 3.64
C VAL A 212 6.31 7.16 5.13
N LEU A 213 5.36 6.78 5.99
CA LEU A 213 5.52 6.82 7.43
C LEU A 213 6.71 5.96 7.91
N ASN A 214 6.85 4.75 7.37
CA ASN A 214 7.97 3.89 7.73
C ASN A 214 9.30 4.45 7.23
N LEU A 215 9.37 4.99 6.01
CA LEU A 215 10.57 5.67 5.51
C LEU A 215 10.93 6.89 6.37
N ALA A 216 9.96 7.70 6.80
CA ALA A 216 10.23 8.79 7.73
C ALA A 216 10.80 8.29 9.07
N LYS A 217 10.28 7.17 9.58
CA LYS A 217 10.79 6.53 10.81
C LYS A 217 12.21 5.97 10.65
N VAL A 218 12.64 5.60 9.45
CA VAL A 218 14.06 5.28 9.18
C VAL A 218 14.93 6.49 9.54
N LEU A 219 14.60 7.67 9.03
CA LEU A 219 15.37 8.89 9.29
C LEU A 219 15.33 9.28 10.77
N GLU A 220 14.16 9.21 11.42
CA GLU A 220 14.04 9.52 12.85
C GLU A 220 14.79 8.56 13.77
N ALA A 221 14.79 7.27 13.42
CA ALA A 221 15.52 6.28 14.20
C ALA A 221 17.03 6.51 14.12
N LEU A 222 17.54 6.89 12.94
CA LEU A 222 18.96 7.17 12.73
C LEU A 222 19.38 8.53 13.31
N PHE A 223 18.55 9.55 13.09
CA PHE A 223 18.85 10.96 13.36
C PHE A 223 17.76 11.58 14.25
N PRO A 224 17.69 11.20 15.53
CA PRO A 224 16.67 11.72 16.42
C PRO A 224 16.84 13.22 16.64
N PRO A 225 15.73 13.98 16.77
CA PRO A 225 15.79 15.40 17.11
C PRO A 225 16.38 15.60 18.51
N SER A 226 17.13 16.70 18.68
CA SER A 226 17.51 17.19 20.01
C SER A 226 16.41 18.11 20.58
N SER A 227 16.57 18.57 21.82
CA SER A 227 15.63 19.53 22.42
C SER A 227 15.57 20.87 21.69
N GLU A 228 16.63 21.22 20.95
CA GLU A 228 16.78 22.49 20.24
C GLU A 228 16.57 22.35 18.72
N GLN A 229 16.57 21.13 18.18
CA GLN A 229 16.55 20.85 16.75
C GLN A 229 15.32 20.03 16.36
N GLY A 230 14.59 20.48 15.32
CA GLY A 230 13.47 19.73 14.77
C GLY A 230 13.91 18.48 14.01
N THR A 231 12.97 17.55 13.82
CA THR A 231 13.21 16.26 13.12
C THR A 231 13.85 16.44 11.73
N ILE A 232 13.38 17.41 10.93
CA ILE A 232 13.89 17.65 9.57
C ILE A 232 15.36 18.07 9.62
N ASP A 233 15.72 18.97 10.52
CA ASP A 233 17.08 19.49 10.61
C ASP A 233 18.05 18.43 11.13
N ALA A 234 17.61 17.57 12.06
CA ALA A 234 18.39 16.42 12.52
C ALA A 234 18.67 15.44 11.38
N ALA A 235 17.65 15.11 10.58
CA ALA A 235 17.81 14.26 9.40
C ALA A 235 18.76 14.88 8.37
N ARG A 236 18.66 16.19 8.11
CA ARG A 236 19.58 16.89 7.18
C ARG A 236 21.03 16.78 7.63
N GLN A 237 21.30 17.09 8.90
CA GLN A 237 22.64 17.03 9.46
C GLN A 237 23.21 15.61 9.38
N GLY A 238 22.43 14.61 9.76
CA GLY A 238 22.85 13.21 9.71
C GLY A 238 23.15 12.71 8.29
N LEU A 239 22.31 13.04 7.32
CA LEU A 239 22.54 12.67 5.92
C LEU A 239 23.76 13.40 5.32
N GLN A 240 23.99 14.66 5.69
CA GLN A 240 25.20 15.39 5.27
C GLN A 240 26.47 14.77 5.85
N GLN A 241 26.43 14.24 7.08
CA GLN A 241 27.55 13.48 7.67
C GLN A 241 27.81 12.17 6.92
N LEU A 242 26.79 11.58 6.27
CA LEU A 242 26.93 10.44 5.36
C LEU A 242 27.43 10.84 3.96
N GLY A 243 27.74 12.12 3.73
CA GLY A 243 28.29 12.63 2.47
C GLY A 243 27.24 12.96 1.40
N TYR A 244 25.96 13.02 1.77
CA TYR A 244 24.92 13.45 0.83
C TYR A 244 24.94 14.98 0.62
N PRO A 245 24.91 15.47 -0.63
CA PRO A 245 24.71 16.87 -0.95
C PRO A 245 23.39 17.41 -0.38
N ALA A 246 23.37 18.68 0.05
CA ALA A 246 22.19 19.28 0.67
C ALA A 246 20.95 19.28 -0.24
N ASP A 247 21.14 19.45 -1.55
CA ASP A 247 20.07 19.39 -2.55
C ASP A 247 19.52 17.96 -2.74
N GLU A 248 20.38 16.93 -2.66
CA GLU A 248 19.97 15.52 -2.67
C GLU A 248 19.17 15.18 -1.42
N VAL A 249 19.63 15.65 -0.25
CA VAL A 249 18.92 15.48 1.03
C VAL A 249 17.49 16.02 0.96
N ASP A 250 17.34 17.29 0.56
CA ASP A 250 16.05 17.96 0.51
C ASP A 250 15.12 17.37 -0.57
N ARG A 251 15.68 16.88 -1.67
CA ARG A 251 14.91 16.31 -2.78
C ARG A 251 14.46 14.88 -2.52
N ASP A 252 15.31 14.03 -1.94
CA ASP A 252 15.10 12.58 -1.95
C ASP A 252 14.76 11.96 -0.58
N PHE A 253 14.99 12.70 0.52
CA PHE A 253 14.79 12.17 1.87
C PHE A 253 13.79 12.97 2.70
N ILE A 254 13.89 14.30 2.69
CA ILE A 254 13.00 15.17 3.47
C ILE A 254 11.51 15.05 3.10
N PRO A 255 11.11 14.79 1.84
CA PRO A 255 9.70 14.57 1.50
C PRO A 255 9.04 13.49 2.34
N ALA A 256 9.75 12.40 2.71
CA ALA A 256 9.19 11.36 3.56
C ALA A 256 8.72 11.92 4.93
N ILE A 257 9.52 12.80 5.55
CA ILE A 257 9.20 13.43 6.84
C ILE A 257 8.08 14.46 6.67
N ALA A 258 8.10 15.24 5.60
CA ALA A 258 7.09 16.26 5.32
C ALA A 258 5.72 15.67 4.99
N LEU A 259 5.69 14.55 4.26
CA LEU A 259 4.46 13.91 3.78
C LEU A 259 3.79 12.99 4.81
N ARG A 260 4.53 12.41 5.77
CA ARG A 260 3.97 11.41 6.71
C ARG A 260 2.72 11.85 7.47
N ASN A 261 2.64 13.13 7.83
CA ASN A 261 1.50 13.70 8.57
C ASN A 261 0.42 14.26 7.63
N SER A 262 0.74 14.39 6.34
CA SER A 262 -0.12 14.95 5.31
C SER A 262 -0.90 13.86 4.55
N LEU A 263 -0.39 12.62 4.55
CA LEU A 263 -0.94 11.50 3.79
C LEU A 263 -1.88 10.56 4.56
N ASP A 264 -2.49 10.99 5.68
CA ASP A 264 -3.54 10.20 6.37
C ASP A 264 -3.05 8.96 7.17
N ALA A 265 -1.74 8.78 7.36
CA ALA A 265 -1.21 7.62 8.12
C ALA A 265 -1.38 7.75 9.64
N GLY A 266 -1.35 8.99 10.17
CA GLY A 266 -1.46 9.27 11.61
C GLY A 266 -2.80 9.88 12.03
N HIS A 267 -3.47 10.59 11.13
CA HIS A 267 -4.72 11.29 11.39
C HIS A 267 -5.60 11.29 10.15
N ALA A 268 -6.89 10.96 10.34
CA ALA A 268 -7.92 11.02 9.31
C ALA A 268 -7.88 12.36 8.56
N SER A 269 -7.44 12.37 7.31
CA SER A 269 -7.49 13.51 6.39
C SER A 269 -8.58 13.31 5.34
N LEU A 270 -9.46 14.30 5.23
CA LEU A 270 -10.49 14.38 4.19
C LEU A 270 -10.06 15.29 3.04
N ALA A 271 -8.79 15.74 3.02
CA ALA A 271 -8.26 16.58 1.96
C ALA A 271 -8.15 15.80 0.65
N ILE A 272 -8.80 16.31 -0.39
CA ILE A 272 -8.73 15.78 -1.75
C ILE A 272 -7.58 16.50 -2.45
N PHE A 273 -6.55 15.75 -2.82
CA PHE A 273 -5.47 16.25 -3.65
C PHE A 273 -5.93 16.34 -5.10
N ASP A 274 -5.44 17.33 -5.83
CA ASP A 274 -5.64 17.34 -7.27
C ASP A 274 -4.71 16.33 -7.97
N ALA A 275 -4.94 16.09 -9.25
CA ALA A 275 -4.18 15.11 -10.01
C ALA A 275 -2.70 15.48 -10.17
N ALA A 276 -2.34 16.77 -10.14
CA ALA A 276 -0.97 17.22 -10.27
C ALA A 276 -0.20 16.98 -8.96
N ASP A 277 -0.79 17.36 -7.82
CA ASP A 277 -0.22 17.11 -6.50
C ASP A 277 0.00 15.61 -6.26
N LEU A 278 -0.99 14.77 -6.60
CA LEU A 278 -0.85 13.32 -6.49
C LEU A 278 0.26 12.78 -7.39
N ALA A 279 0.43 13.32 -8.60
CA ALA A 279 1.48 12.88 -9.50
C ALA A 279 2.88 13.15 -8.94
N GLU A 280 3.08 14.28 -8.25
CA GLU A 280 4.33 14.61 -7.57
C GLU A 280 4.60 13.68 -6.39
N VAL A 281 3.61 13.47 -5.49
CA VAL A 281 3.74 12.53 -4.36
C VAL A 281 4.09 11.13 -4.85
N HIS A 282 3.42 10.69 -5.91
CA HIS A 282 3.63 9.41 -6.55
C HIS A 282 5.04 9.25 -7.12
N THR A 283 5.53 10.27 -7.84
CA THR A 283 6.87 10.29 -8.42
C THR A 283 7.94 10.28 -7.34
N ASP A 284 7.69 10.98 -6.23
CA ASP A 284 8.58 10.97 -5.07
C ASP A 284 8.67 9.58 -4.44
N CYS A 285 7.52 8.98 -4.12
CA CYS A 285 7.46 7.68 -3.44
C CYS A 285 8.08 6.53 -4.25
N GLU A 286 8.01 6.58 -5.58
CA GLU A 286 8.65 5.59 -6.46
C GLU A 286 10.18 5.62 -6.40
N ARG A 287 10.75 6.80 -6.18
CA ARG A 287 12.19 6.98 -6.04
C ARG A 287 12.65 6.72 -4.61
N ALA A 288 11.76 6.90 -3.64
CA ALA A 288 12.09 6.84 -2.22
C ALA A 288 12.67 5.48 -1.81
N GLU A 289 12.07 4.34 -2.20
CA GLU A 289 12.56 3.02 -1.78
C GLU A 289 14.01 2.75 -2.24
N PRO A 290 14.37 2.87 -3.53
CA PRO A 290 15.75 2.71 -3.99
C PRO A 290 16.72 3.68 -3.31
N THR A 291 16.33 4.95 -3.12
CA THR A 291 17.19 5.96 -2.48
C THR A 291 17.47 5.61 -1.02
N PHE A 292 16.44 5.19 -0.26
CA PHE A 292 16.60 4.75 1.12
C PHE A 292 17.41 3.46 1.22
N ARG A 293 17.24 2.53 0.27
CA ARG A 293 18.06 1.31 0.19
C ARG A 293 19.54 1.65 0.04
N GLU A 294 19.87 2.58 -0.85
CA GLU A 294 21.24 3.02 -1.06
C GLU A 294 21.81 3.74 0.16
N MET A 295 21.03 4.62 0.80
CA MET A 295 21.43 5.29 2.03
C MET A 295 21.72 4.32 3.17
N LEU A 296 20.89 3.30 3.37
CA LEU A 296 21.14 2.26 4.37
C LEU A 296 22.38 1.43 4.05
N ARG A 297 22.63 1.11 2.76
CA ARG A 297 23.87 0.42 2.34
C ARG A 297 25.11 1.25 2.66
N ARG A 298 25.10 2.56 2.34
CA ARG A 298 26.20 3.47 2.65
C ARG A 298 26.42 3.61 4.14
N LEU A 299 25.34 3.77 4.92
CA LEU A 299 25.40 3.84 6.38
C LEU A 299 26.05 2.58 6.96
N LEU A 300 25.61 1.39 6.53
CA LEU A 300 26.17 0.12 7.03
C LEU A 300 27.67 0.00 6.69
N ALA A 301 28.08 0.34 5.47
CA ALA A 301 29.49 0.36 5.09
C ALA A 301 30.32 1.40 5.89
N ALA A 302 29.72 2.56 6.18
CA ALA A 302 30.36 3.60 6.99
C ALA A 302 30.49 3.20 8.46
N ALA A 303 29.52 2.47 9.01
CA ALA A 303 29.56 1.89 10.35
C ALA A 303 30.62 0.78 10.44
N GLU A 304 30.63 -0.15 9.48
CA GLU A 304 31.63 -1.24 9.39
C GLU A 304 33.07 -0.72 9.31
N SER A 305 33.28 0.39 8.60
CA SER A 305 34.60 1.04 8.48
C SER A 305 34.95 1.94 9.67
N GLY A 306 34.03 2.16 10.61
CA GLY A 306 34.19 3.12 11.71
C GLY A 306 34.23 4.58 11.27
N THR A 307 33.84 4.88 10.02
CA THR A 307 33.79 6.25 9.48
C THR A 307 32.65 7.06 10.08
N VAL A 308 31.56 6.38 10.45
CA VAL A 308 30.39 6.98 11.11
C VAL A 308 30.08 6.22 12.38
N SER A 309 29.93 6.95 13.48
CA SER A 309 29.43 6.44 14.74
C SER A 309 28.08 7.09 15.01
N LEU A 310 27.04 6.28 15.12
CA LEU A 310 25.73 6.76 15.55
C LEU A 310 25.71 6.85 17.07
N GLU A 311 25.08 7.90 17.59
CA GLU A 311 24.92 8.02 19.03
C GLU A 311 24.14 6.80 19.58
N PRO A 312 24.61 6.18 20.67
CA PRO A 312 23.90 5.08 21.30
C PRO A 312 22.45 5.45 21.62
N PHE A 313 21.56 4.49 21.49
CA PHE A 313 20.19 4.65 22.00
C PHE A 313 20.21 4.47 23.51
N GLY A 314 19.96 5.56 24.26
CA GLY A 314 19.74 5.46 25.70
C GLY A 314 18.54 4.55 25.97
N ASN A 315 18.67 3.59 26.90
CA ASN A 315 17.53 2.78 27.34
C ASN A 315 16.44 3.69 27.93
N THR A 316 15.44 4.04 27.12
CA THR A 316 14.26 4.76 27.60
C THR A 316 13.19 3.75 27.98
N GLU A 317 12.70 3.83 29.22
CA GLU A 317 11.49 3.13 29.60
C GLU A 317 10.33 3.51 28.65
N PRO A 318 9.36 2.59 28.40
CA PRO A 318 8.16 2.93 27.66
C PRO A 318 7.50 4.18 28.24
N SER A 319 6.94 5.04 27.38
CA SER A 319 6.31 6.27 27.86
C SER A 319 5.18 5.98 28.83
N LYS A 320 4.99 6.86 29.83
CA LYS A 320 3.91 6.73 30.82
C LYS A 320 2.53 6.60 30.17
N ASP A 321 2.33 7.20 29.00
CA ASP A 321 1.06 7.12 28.29
C ASP A 321 0.84 5.74 27.64
N VAL A 322 1.89 5.11 27.10
CA VAL A 322 1.82 3.71 26.64
C VAL A 322 1.48 2.80 27.81
N LEU A 323 2.13 2.96 28.96
CA LEU A 323 1.87 2.15 30.16
C LEU A 323 0.42 2.31 30.65
N LYS A 324 -0.11 3.55 30.66
CA LYS A 324 -1.53 3.80 31.00
C LYS A 324 -2.49 3.11 30.02
N VAL A 325 -2.20 3.14 28.73
CA VAL A 325 -3.04 2.47 27.71
C VAL A 325 -3.02 0.95 27.93
N LEU A 326 -1.84 0.37 28.16
CA LEU A 326 -1.71 -1.07 28.42
C LEU A 326 -2.51 -1.50 29.66
N GLU A 327 -2.48 -0.70 30.72
CA GLU A 327 -3.24 -0.99 31.93
C GLU A 327 -4.75 -1.00 31.67
N ARG A 328 -5.26 -0.03 30.90
CA ARG A 328 -6.67 0.01 30.50
C ARG A 328 -7.08 -1.23 29.69
N ILE A 329 -6.21 -1.74 28.82
CA ILE A 329 -6.47 -2.96 28.04
C ILE A 329 -6.58 -4.17 28.96
N ARG A 330 -5.66 -4.32 29.93
CA ARG A 330 -5.69 -5.44 30.89
C ARG A 330 -6.99 -5.45 31.69
N THR A 331 -7.36 -4.31 32.27
CA THR A 331 -8.62 -4.19 33.02
C THR A 331 -9.85 -4.50 32.16
N ALA A 332 -9.83 -4.18 30.86
CA ALA A 332 -10.94 -4.48 29.96
C ALA A 332 -11.06 -5.99 29.68
N ASN A 333 -9.94 -6.67 29.44
CA ASN A 333 -9.92 -8.11 29.16
C ASN A 333 -10.35 -8.94 30.38
N GLU A 334 -9.98 -8.52 31.59
CA GLU A 334 -10.41 -9.18 32.83
C GLU A 334 -11.94 -9.13 33.04
N ARG A 335 -12.64 -8.18 32.41
CA ARG A 335 -14.09 -8.03 32.51
C ARG A 335 -14.88 -8.88 31.50
N ASN A 336 -14.22 -9.38 30.44
CA ASN A 336 -14.82 -10.21 29.39
C ASN A 336 -14.01 -11.52 29.24
N PRO A 337 -14.09 -12.44 30.22
CA PRO A 337 -13.32 -13.68 30.23
C PRO A 337 -13.73 -14.68 29.15
#